data_AF-A0A957U6N7-F1
#
_entry.id   AF-A0A957U6N7-F1
#
_cell.length_a   1.000
_cell.length_b   1.000
_cell.length_c   1.000
_cell.angle_alpha   90.00
_cell.angle_beta   90.00
_cell.angle_gamma   90.00
#
_symmetry.space_group_name_H-M   'P 1'
#
loop_
_entity.id
_entity.type
_entity.pdbx_description
1 polymer ?
#
loop_
_entity_poly.entity_id
_entity_poly.type
_entity_poly.pdbx_seq_one_letter_code
_entity_poly.pdbx_strand_id
1 'polypeptide(L)'
;RQYVRRDNPLFIPEMHGNETGARQLFYALGEHDAMGVSPFGIDAQVPGDENPLQRSYAVLGQLAPRILAHQGHGEMIGFLLNAETPTVVRTLGGYELEITLDEGFGQAAQQAGGLIMAEGPDQFLGAGFGFRVRFRGLAPGLPSAGIEAVDEGTFVDGRWVAGRRLNGDETGRGNWWRFLDFTAADGRAFTNELATGISQCTVYRYE
;
A
#
# COMPACT_ATOMS: atom_id res chain seq x y z
N ARG A 1 -17.77 4.11 4.81
CA ARG A 1 -18.54 5.32 4.41
C ARG A 1 -19.77 5.59 5.29
N GLN A 2 -20.82 4.76 5.34
CA GLN A 2 -22.02 5.05 6.17
C GLN A 2 -21.73 5.28 7.67
N TYR A 3 -20.70 4.62 8.19
CA TYR A 3 -20.23 4.70 9.57
C TYR A 3 -19.11 5.74 9.81
N VAL A 4 -18.62 6.41 8.75
CA VAL A 4 -17.58 7.44 8.87
C VAL A 4 -18.27 8.78 8.99
N ARG A 5 -18.25 9.38 10.17
CA ARG A 5 -18.93 10.65 10.47
C ARG A 5 -18.06 11.51 11.38
N ARG A 6 -18.24 12.82 11.32
CA ARG A 6 -17.47 13.81 12.11
C ARG A 6 -17.54 13.54 13.63
N ASP A 7 -18.64 12.98 14.10
CA ASP A 7 -18.93 12.66 15.50
C ASP A 7 -18.82 11.16 15.82
N ASN A 8 -18.34 10.35 14.88
CA ASN A 8 -18.23 8.90 15.02
C ASN A 8 -16.89 8.39 14.48
N PRO A 9 -15.84 8.35 15.32
CA PRO A 9 -14.59 7.68 14.97
C PRO A 9 -14.86 6.24 14.52
N LEU A 10 -14.27 5.84 13.39
CA LEU A 10 -14.54 4.52 12.84
C LEU A 10 -13.72 3.46 13.58
N PHE A 11 -14.40 2.57 14.29
CA PHE A 11 -13.87 1.28 14.71
C PHE A 11 -14.61 0.17 13.98
N ILE A 12 -13.88 -0.80 13.42
CA ILE A 12 -14.48 -1.99 12.77
C ILE A 12 -14.38 -3.17 13.75
N PRO A 13 -15.44 -3.47 14.51
CA PRO A 13 -15.38 -4.45 15.60
C PRO A 13 -15.27 -5.90 15.10
N GLU A 14 -15.70 -6.16 13.87
CA GLU A 14 -15.61 -7.45 13.22
C GLU A 14 -15.31 -7.28 11.73
N MET A 15 -14.39 -8.09 11.23
CA MET A 15 -14.09 -8.22 9.81
C MET A 15 -13.56 -9.62 9.49
N HIS A 16 -13.49 -9.95 8.20
CA HIS A 16 -12.95 -11.23 7.76
C HIS A 16 -11.48 -11.40 8.19
N GLY A 17 -11.10 -12.62 8.56
CA GLY A 17 -9.72 -12.97 8.91
C GLY A 17 -8.92 -13.61 7.77
N ASN A 18 -9.40 -13.53 6.53
CA ASN A 18 -8.79 -14.15 5.35
C ASN A 18 -7.96 -13.15 4.52
N GLU A 19 -7.48 -13.57 3.34
CA GLU A 19 -6.74 -12.73 2.38
C GLU A 19 -7.44 -11.40 2.03
N THR A 20 -8.77 -11.42 1.88
CA THR A 20 -9.58 -10.21 1.64
C THR A 20 -9.53 -9.29 2.86
N GLY A 21 -9.75 -9.84 4.05
CA GLY A 21 -9.71 -9.09 5.30
C GLY A 21 -8.36 -8.44 5.57
N ALA A 22 -7.28 -9.16 5.33
CA ALA A 22 -5.92 -8.63 5.47
C ALA A 22 -5.69 -7.38 4.60
N ARG A 23 -6.15 -7.38 3.34
CA ARG A 23 -6.09 -6.22 2.44
C ARG A 23 -6.99 -5.07 2.90
N GLN A 24 -8.15 -5.39 3.48
CA GLN A 24 -9.09 -4.39 4.03
C GLN A 24 -8.52 -3.59 5.21
N LEU A 25 -7.52 -4.12 5.93
CA LEU A 25 -6.84 -3.40 7.02
C LEU A 25 -6.24 -2.08 6.53
N PHE A 26 -5.48 -2.12 5.41
CA PHE A 26 -4.87 -0.93 4.81
C PHE A 26 -5.91 0.10 4.37
N TYR A 27 -6.99 -0.38 3.75
CA TYR A 27 -8.09 0.47 3.31
C TYR A 27 -8.81 1.15 4.47
N ALA A 28 -9.10 0.42 5.54
CA ALA A 28 -9.77 0.96 6.72
C ALA A 28 -8.96 2.10 7.35
N LEU A 29 -7.66 1.90 7.53
CA LEU A 29 -6.77 2.89 8.14
C LEU A 29 -6.47 4.06 7.20
N GLY A 30 -6.19 3.78 5.92
CA GLY A 30 -5.73 4.77 4.95
C GLY A 30 -6.82 5.63 4.32
N GLU A 31 -8.02 5.09 4.10
CA GLU A 31 -9.12 5.82 3.43
C GLU A 31 -10.14 6.40 4.41
N HIS A 32 -10.34 5.74 5.57
CA HIS A 32 -11.40 6.10 6.51
C HIS A 32 -10.90 6.56 7.87
N ASP A 33 -9.58 6.76 8.02
CA ASP A 33 -8.94 7.13 9.29
C ASP A 33 -9.42 6.27 10.47
N ALA A 34 -9.61 4.96 10.23
CA ALA A 34 -10.14 4.08 11.27
C ALA A 34 -9.19 4.08 12.49
N MET A 35 -9.76 4.20 13.69
CA MET A 35 -9.00 4.09 14.94
C MET A 35 -8.58 2.65 15.23
N GLY A 36 -9.23 1.67 14.59
CA GLY A 36 -8.90 0.27 14.77
C GLY A 36 -9.85 -0.67 14.05
N VAL A 37 -9.43 -1.93 14.01
CA VAL A 37 -10.08 -3.04 13.31
C VAL A 37 -9.86 -4.31 14.11
N SER A 38 -10.83 -5.22 14.10
CA SER A 38 -10.79 -6.47 14.87
C SER A 38 -11.28 -7.64 14.00
N PRO A 39 -10.36 -8.39 13.36
CA PRO A 39 -10.69 -9.59 12.61
C PRO A 39 -11.31 -10.66 13.50
N PHE A 40 -12.36 -11.31 13.00
CA PHE A 40 -13.07 -12.37 13.73
C PHE A 40 -12.38 -13.73 13.59
N GLY A 41 -12.48 -14.57 14.64
CA GLY A 41 -12.06 -15.98 14.58
C GLY A 41 -10.55 -16.21 14.47
N ILE A 42 -9.74 -15.32 15.05
CA ILE A 42 -8.27 -15.41 15.02
C ILE A 42 -7.72 -16.62 15.78
N ASP A 43 -8.48 -17.17 16.72
CA ASP A 43 -8.16 -18.36 17.51
C ASP A 43 -8.16 -19.65 16.69
N ALA A 44 -8.87 -19.66 15.55
CA ALA A 44 -8.89 -20.78 14.61
C ALA A 44 -7.79 -20.70 13.54
N GLN A 45 -6.97 -19.64 13.53
CA GLN A 45 -5.96 -19.44 12.49
C GLN A 45 -4.63 -20.12 12.82
N VAL A 46 -3.96 -20.61 11.78
CA VAL A 46 -2.59 -21.12 11.88
C VAL A 46 -1.63 -19.93 11.87
N PRO A 47 -0.77 -19.76 12.90
CA PRO A 47 0.28 -18.75 12.91
C PRO A 47 1.38 -19.07 11.88
N GLY A 48 2.05 -18.04 11.37
CA GLY A 48 3.17 -18.18 10.46
C GLY A 48 3.16 -17.14 9.34
N ASP A 49 4.23 -17.10 8.57
CA ASP A 49 4.41 -16.10 7.52
C ASP A 49 3.42 -16.24 6.36
N GLU A 50 2.79 -17.40 6.20
CA GLU A 50 1.71 -17.60 5.24
C GLU A 50 0.38 -17.01 5.73
N ASN A 51 0.26 -16.62 7.00
CA ASN A 51 -0.94 -16.01 7.53
C ASN A 51 -1.09 -14.58 7.01
N PRO A 52 -2.18 -14.26 6.27
CA PRO A 52 -2.36 -12.93 5.66
C PRO A 52 -2.55 -11.81 6.70
N LEU A 53 -3.21 -12.09 7.82
CA LEU A 53 -3.36 -11.09 8.89
C LEU A 53 -2.01 -10.80 9.55
N GLN A 54 -1.22 -11.83 9.87
CA GLN A 54 0.11 -11.66 10.47
C GLN A 54 1.00 -10.77 9.60
N ARG A 55 1.01 -11.00 8.29
CA ARG A 55 1.77 -10.19 7.33
C ARG A 55 1.32 -8.72 7.31
N SER A 56 0.02 -8.48 7.23
CA SER A 56 -0.52 -7.11 7.19
C SER A 56 -0.29 -6.37 8.51
N TYR A 57 -0.46 -7.05 9.65
CA TYR A 57 -0.15 -6.47 10.95
C TYR A 57 1.35 -6.22 11.16
N ALA A 58 2.24 -7.05 10.63
CA ALA A 58 3.67 -6.81 10.69
C ALA A 58 4.08 -5.51 9.97
N VAL A 59 3.44 -5.22 8.83
CA VAL A 59 3.61 -3.94 8.11
C VAL A 59 2.98 -2.77 8.88
N LEU A 60 1.70 -2.89 9.23
CA LEU A 60 0.94 -1.80 9.86
C LEU A 60 1.49 -1.46 11.25
N GLY A 61 2.00 -2.45 12.00
CA GLY A 61 2.62 -2.23 13.30
C GLY A 61 3.87 -1.35 13.21
N GLN A 62 4.68 -1.55 12.17
CA GLN A 62 5.86 -0.70 11.89
C GLN A 62 5.45 0.73 11.51
N LEU A 63 4.34 0.88 10.78
CA LEU A 63 3.87 2.17 10.27
C LEU A 63 2.92 2.91 11.21
N ALA A 64 2.49 2.29 12.32
CA ALA A 64 1.50 2.87 13.22
C ALA A 64 1.81 4.33 13.65
N PRO A 65 3.06 4.70 14.04
CA PRO A 65 3.36 6.09 14.39
C PRO A 65 3.17 7.07 13.22
N ARG A 66 3.48 6.65 11.98
CA ARG A 66 3.34 7.49 10.78
C ARG A 66 1.88 7.60 10.36
N ILE A 67 1.14 6.48 10.37
CA ILE A 67 -0.30 6.48 10.11
C ILE A 67 -1.00 7.47 11.05
N LEU A 68 -0.72 7.40 12.35
CA LEU A 68 -1.29 8.34 13.33
C LEU A 68 -0.90 9.80 13.07
N ALA A 69 0.31 10.07 12.57
CA ALA A 69 0.75 11.42 12.23
C ALA A 69 0.03 12.00 11.00
N HIS A 70 -0.35 11.16 10.03
CA HIS A 70 -1.00 11.59 8.78
C HIS A 70 -2.54 11.49 8.80
N GLN A 71 -3.14 10.75 9.75
CA GLN A 71 -4.60 10.60 9.85
C GLN A 71 -5.33 11.94 9.92
N GLY A 72 -6.37 12.11 9.11
CA GLY A 72 -7.19 13.32 9.06
C GLY A 72 -6.54 14.56 8.41
N HIS A 73 -5.31 14.47 7.91
CA HIS A 73 -4.61 15.60 7.27
C HIS A 73 -4.74 15.63 5.73
N GLY A 74 -5.39 14.63 5.13
CA GLY A 74 -5.50 14.51 3.67
C GLY A 74 -4.19 14.13 2.98
N GLU A 75 -3.21 13.66 3.75
CA GLU A 75 -1.88 13.25 3.29
C GLU A 75 -1.74 11.74 3.14
N MET A 76 -2.83 11.00 3.37
CA MET A 76 -2.88 9.55 3.25
C MET A 76 -4.12 9.13 2.44
N ILE A 77 -3.96 8.10 1.62
CA ILE A 77 -5.06 7.42 0.93
C ILE A 77 -4.98 5.92 1.19
N GLY A 78 -6.13 5.26 1.22
CA GLY A 78 -6.25 3.81 1.20
C GLY A 78 -7.05 3.35 -0.02
N PHE A 79 -6.80 2.12 -0.48
CA PHE A 79 -7.50 1.55 -1.63
C PHE A 79 -7.59 0.03 -1.58
N LEU A 80 -8.55 -0.49 -2.33
CA LEU A 80 -8.72 -1.91 -2.64
C LEU A 80 -8.86 -2.04 -4.15
N LEU A 81 -8.28 -3.10 -4.71
CA LEU A 81 -8.41 -3.45 -6.13
C LEU A 81 -8.82 -4.91 -6.26
N ASN A 82 -9.55 -5.21 -7.32
CA ASN A 82 -9.98 -6.55 -7.70
C ASN A 82 -10.33 -6.60 -9.20
N ALA A 83 -10.85 -7.72 -9.69
CA ALA A 83 -11.22 -7.87 -11.11
C ALA A 83 -12.28 -6.85 -11.56
N GLU A 84 -13.21 -6.46 -10.68
CA GLU A 84 -14.27 -5.50 -10.99
C GLU A 84 -13.76 -4.04 -11.00
N THR A 85 -12.78 -3.74 -10.15
CA THR A 85 -12.11 -2.43 -10.03
C THR A 85 -10.60 -2.64 -10.00
N PRO A 86 -9.96 -2.91 -11.16
CA PRO A 86 -8.55 -3.25 -11.22
C PRO A 86 -7.64 -2.02 -11.13
N THR A 87 -8.20 -0.83 -11.37
CA THR A 87 -7.49 0.45 -11.31
C THR A 87 -8.34 1.49 -10.57
N VAL A 88 -7.69 2.29 -9.73
CA VAL A 88 -8.23 3.55 -9.20
C VAL A 88 -7.27 4.69 -9.49
N VAL A 89 -7.81 5.90 -9.63
CA VAL A 89 -7.02 7.12 -9.78
C VAL A 89 -7.28 8.03 -8.59
N ARG A 90 -6.23 8.50 -7.94
CA ARG A 90 -6.30 9.33 -6.72
C ARG A 90 -5.34 10.51 -6.82
N THR A 91 -5.66 11.61 -6.16
CA THR A 91 -4.75 12.75 -6.02
C THR A 91 -4.10 12.72 -4.65
N LEU A 92 -2.77 12.86 -4.60
CA LEU A 92 -2.00 12.94 -3.37
C LEU A 92 -0.69 13.68 -3.60
N GLY A 93 -0.27 14.54 -2.66
CA GLY A 93 1.05 15.19 -2.71
C GLY A 93 1.30 16.06 -3.96
N GLY A 94 0.24 16.56 -4.62
CA GLY A 94 0.38 17.33 -5.86
C GLY A 94 0.56 16.47 -7.13
N TYR A 95 0.22 15.17 -7.07
CA TYR A 95 0.26 14.24 -8.20
C TYR A 95 -1.08 13.51 -8.34
N GLU A 96 -1.36 13.08 -9.57
CA GLU A 96 -2.32 12.02 -9.84
C GLU A 96 -1.60 10.68 -9.79
N LEU A 97 -2.11 9.76 -8.97
CA LEU A 97 -1.62 8.40 -8.80
C LEU A 97 -2.61 7.46 -9.49
N GLU A 98 -2.19 6.84 -10.58
CA GLU A 98 -2.89 5.71 -11.18
C GLU A 98 -2.40 4.42 -10.49
N ILE A 99 -3.29 3.80 -9.75
CA ILE A 99 -3.01 2.64 -8.90
C ILE A 99 -3.73 1.44 -9.49
N THR A 100 -2.99 0.42 -9.92
CA THR A 100 -3.49 -0.73 -10.68
C THR A 100 -3.01 -2.04 -10.06
N LEU A 101 -3.77 -3.13 -10.24
CA LEU A 101 -3.30 -4.48 -9.90
C LEU A 101 -1.93 -4.74 -10.54
N ASP A 102 -1.01 -5.33 -9.77
CA ASP A 102 0.32 -5.63 -10.28
C ASP A 102 0.30 -6.85 -11.21
N GLU A 103 0.93 -6.68 -12.36
CA GLU A 103 1.31 -7.75 -13.28
C GLU A 103 2.80 -7.56 -13.58
N GLY A 104 3.61 -8.52 -13.14
CA GLY A 104 5.07 -8.39 -13.14
C GLY A 104 5.74 -9.56 -12.46
N PHE A 105 6.96 -9.90 -12.89
CA PHE A 105 7.79 -10.92 -12.22
C PHE A 105 7.09 -12.29 -12.01
N GLY A 106 6.23 -12.69 -12.95
CA GLY A 106 5.47 -13.94 -12.86
C GLY A 106 4.22 -13.87 -11.97
N GLN A 107 3.88 -12.69 -11.46
CA GLN A 107 2.65 -12.41 -10.72
C GLN A 107 1.57 -11.81 -11.63
N ALA A 108 0.32 -12.13 -11.30
CA ALA A 108 -0.88 -11.52 -11.84
C ALA A 108 -1.88 -11.35 -10.69
N ALA A 109 -1.70 -10.27 -9.92
CA ALA A 109 -2.47 -10.03 -8.71
C ALA A 109 -3.97 -9.97 -9.04
N GLN A 110 -4.77 -10.76 -8.31
CA GLN A 110 -6.23 -10.77 -8.48
C GLN A 110 -6.93 -9.79 -7.52
N GLN A 111 -6.24 -9.44 -6.44
CA GLN A 111 -6.72 -8.51 -5.42
C GLN A 111 -5.54 -7.73 -4.84
N ALA A 112 -5.75 -6.47 -4.52
CA ALA A 112 -4.78 -5.64 -3.83
C ALA A 112 -5.41 -4.85 -2.70
N GLY A 113 -4.58 -4.52 -1.71
CA GLY A 113 -4.92 -3.58 -0.65
C GLY A 113 -3.67 -2.84 -0.24
N GLY A 114 -3.80 -1.53 -0.08
CA GLY A 114 -2.68 -0.69 0.29
C GLY A 114 -3.10 0.69 0.77
N LEU A 115 -2.10 1.38 1.31
CA LEU A 115 -2.16 2.79 1.66
C LEU A 115 -0.90 3.50 1.14
N ILE A 116 -1.04 4.78 0.82
CA ILE A 116 0.07 5.64 0.39
C ILE A 116 -0.04 6.95 1.16
N MET A 117 1.08 7.39 1.72
CA MET A 117 1.26 8.65 2.44
C MET A 117 2.20 9.57 1.66
N ALA A 118 1.89 10.87 1.62
CA ALA A 118 2.85 11.89 1.19
C ALA A 118 3.68 12.32 2.41
N GLU A 119 4.98 12.04 2.39
CA GLU A 119 5.88 12.33 3.53
C GLU A 119 6.66 13.65 3.36
N GLY A 120 6.54 14.27 2.19
CA GLY A 120 7.17 15.54 1.86
C GLY A 120 6.93 15.90 0.39
N PRO A 121 7.54 17.01 -0.08
CA PRO A 121 7.53 17.35 -1.50
C PRO A 121 8.10 16.20 -2.31
N ASP A 122 7.30 15.68 -3.24
CA ASP A 122 7.68 14.65 -4.20
C ASP A 122 8.18 13.33 -3.55
N GLN A 123 7.85 13.11 -2.28
CA GLN A 123 8.23 11.93 -1.48
C GLN A 123 7.00 11.20 -0.93
N PHE A 124 6.96 9.90 -1.14
CA PHE A 124 5.84 9.03 -0.79
C PHE A 124 6.31 7.80 -0.02
N LEU A 125 5.51 7.37 0.95
CA LEU A 125 5.64 6.07 1.62
C LEU A 125 4.40 5.23 1.32
N GLY A 126 4.62 4.03 0.81
CA GLY A 126 3.55 3.12 0.40
C GLY A 126 3.65 1.83 1.19
N ALA A 127 2.48 1.22 1.43
CA ALA A 127 2.39 -0.03 2.13
C ALA A 127 1.23 -0.89 1.62
N GLY A 128 1.42 -2.21 1.63
CA GLY A 128 0.44 -3.17 1.17
C GLY A 128 0.97 -4.07 0.06
N PHE A 129 0.06 -4.71 -0.68
CA PHE A 129 0.40 -5.84 -1.55
C PHE A 129 -0.46 -5.90 -2.81
N GLY A 130 0.14 -6.37 -3.90
CA GLY A 130 -0.52 -6.72 -5.16
C GLY A 130 -0.85 -5.55 -6.09
N PHE A 131 -0.20 -4.39 -5.93
CA PHE A 131 -0.48 -3.21 -6.74
C PHE A 131 0.77 -2.53 -7.27
N ARG A 132 0.58 -1.68 -8.28
CA ARG A 132 1.60 -0.77 -8.81
C ARG A 132 1.03 0.62 -8.99
N VAL A 133 1.88 1.62 -8.86
CA VAL A 133 1.53 3.05 -8.92
C VAL A 133 2.30 3.72 -10.04
N ARG A 134 1.60 4.51 -10.85
CA ARG A 134 2.19 5.45 -11.81
C ARG A 134 1.79 6.86 -11.45
N PHE A 135 2.77 7.75 -11.41
CA PHE A 135 2.58 9.15 -11.09
C PHE A 135 2.37 9.98 -12.35
N ARG A 136 1.48 10.98 -12.25
CA ARG A 136 1.18 11.95 -13.31
C ARG A 136 1.07 13.36 -12.72
N GLY A 137 1.39 14.37 -13.54
CA GLY A 137 1.12 15.76 -13.21
C GLY A 137 -0.38 16.06 -13.19
N LEU A 138 -0.80 17.07 -12.43
CA LEU A 138 -2.22 17.39 -12.23
C LEU A 138 -2.86 18.25 -13.33
N ALA A 139 -2.07 19.02 -14.09
CA ALA A 139 -2.63 19.88 -15.14
C ALA A 139 -2.61 19.17 -16.51
N PRO A 140 -3.64 19.40 -17.36
CA PRO A 140 -3.64 18.90 -18.72
C PRO A 140 -2.41 19.41 -19.49
N GLY A 141 -1.63 18.50 -20.07
CA GLY A 141 -0.44 18.85 -20.85
C GLY A 141 0.79 19.27 -20.03
N LEU A 142 0.74 19.24 -18.70
CA LEU A 142 1.97 19.28 -17.89
C LEU A 142 2.80 18.03 -18.17
N PRO A 143 4.13 18.10 -18.01
CA PRO A 143 4.98 16.96 -18.24
C PRO A 143 4.61 15.82 -17.28
N SER A 144 4.77 14.59 -17.76
CA SER A 144 4.60 13.38 -16.93
C SER A 144 5.48 13.45 -15.68
N ALA A 145 5.18 12.65 -14.66
CA ALA A 145 6.10 12.45 -13.55
C ALA A 145 6.92 11.18 -13.81
N GLY A 146 8.19 11.21 -13.41
CA GLY A 146 9.07 10.04 -13.40
C GLY A 146 9.39 9.62 -11.97
N ILE A 147 9.81 8.37 -11.81
CA ILE A 147 10.35 7.86 -10.54
C ILE A 147 11.85 8.13 -10.51
N GLU A 148 12.30 8.88 -9.49
CA GLU A 148 13.72 9.13 -9.23
C GLU A 148 14.35 7.96 -8.47
N ALA A 149 13.70 7.52 -7.40
CA ALA A 149 14.20 6.48 -6.52
C ALA A 149 13.06 5.68 -5.90
N VAL A 150 13.30 4.37 -5.73
CA VAL A 150 12.42 3.47 -4.98
C VAL A 150 13.27 2.67 -4.02
N ASP A 151 13.02 2.85 -2.73
CA ASP A 151 13.70 2.11 -1.67
C ASP A 151 12.68 1.21 -0.98
N GLU A 152 12.93 -0.08 -0.97
CA GLU A 152 12.21 -1.04 -0.13
C GLU A 152 12.95 -1.18 1.20
N GLY A 153 12.21 -1.29 2.30
CA GLY A 153 12.82 -1.38 3.62
C GLY A 153 11.81 -1.65 4.72
N THR A 154 12.23 -1.40 5.95
CA THR A 154 11.45 -1.62 7.17
C THR A 154 11.64 -0.45 8.13
N PHE A 155 10.80 -0.38 9.16
CA PHE A 155 11.02 0.51 10.29
C PHE A 155 11.38 -0.30 11.53
N VAL A 156 12.51 0.05 12.15
CA VAL A 156 12.96 -0.50 13.43
C VAL A 156 13.06 0.66 14.42
N ASP A 157 12.33 0.56 15.53
CA ASP A 157 12.22 1.62 16.54
C ASP A 157 11.85 2.99 15.95
N GLY A 158 10.93 2.99 14.97
CA GLY A 158 10.46 4.19 14.27
C GLY A 158 11.46 4.80 13.28
N ARG A 159 12.63 4.18 13.08
CA ARG A 159 13.65 4.63 12.12
C ARG A 159 13.65 3.77 10.87
N TRP A 160 13.79 4.42 9.72
CA TRP A 160 13.93 3.72 8.44
C TRP A 160 15.21 2.89 8.40
N VAL A 161 15.07 1.62 8.07
CA VAL A 161 16.16 0.70 7.78
C VAL A 161 16.02 0.29 6.32
N ALA A 162 16.89 0.85 5.47
CA ALA A 162 16.89 0.57 4.04
C ALA A 162 17.21 -0.91 3.80
N GLY A 163 16.41 -1.55 2.95
CA GLY A 163 16.66 -2.86 2.40
C GLY A 163 17.28 -2.75 1.01
N ARG A 164 16.44 -2.72 -0.02
CA ARG A 164 16.86 -2.76 -1.42
C ARG A 164 16.48 -1.47 -2.15
N ARG A 165 17.41 -0.95 -2.96
CA ARG A 165 17.10 0.07 -3.98
C ARG A 165 16.59 -0.65 -5.22
N LEU A 166 15.35 -0.39 -5.61
CA LEU A 166 14.75 -0.93 -6.83
C LEU A 166 15.04 0.01 -8.01
N ASN A 167 15.30 -0.55 -9.19
CA ASN A 167 15.56 0.22 -10.41
C ASN A 167 15.12 -0.60 -11.64
N GLY A 168 15.53 -0.25 -12.85
CA GLY A 168 15.43 -1.12 -14.04
C GLY A 168 14.03 -1.71 -14.23
N ASP A 169 13.97 -3.03 -14.37
CA ASP A 169 12.71 -3.74 -14.58
C ASP A 169 11.80 -3.70 -13.35
N GLU A 170 12.35 -3.64 -12.13
CA GLU A 170 11.60 -3.55 -10.88
C GLU A 170 10.77 -2.27 -10.79
N THR A 171 11.23 -1.20 -11.44
CA THR A 171 10.50 0.07 -11.56
C THR A 171 9.80 0.23 -12.92
N GLY A 172 9.82 -0.80 -13.77
CA GLY A 172 9.33 -0.71 -15.14
C GLY A 172 10.01 0.40 -15.94
N ARG A 173 11.33 0.58 -15.74
CA ARG A 173 12.15 1.68 -16.27
C ARG A 173 11.66 3.04 -15.80
N GLY A 174 11.39 3.18 -14.50
CA GLY A 174 10.94 4.43 -13.87
C GLY A 174 9.45 4.77 -14.04
N ASN A 175 8.63 3.84 -14.51
CA ASN A 175 7.20 4.06 -14.77
C ASN A 175 6.26 3.54 -13.67
N TRP A 176 6.72 2.57 -12.88
CA TRP A 176 5.90 1.84 -11.93
C TRP A 176 6.61 1.70 -10.59
N TRP A 177 5.97 2.17 -9.53
CA TRP A 177 6.33 1.84 -8.16
C TRP A 177 5.50 0.63 -7.73
N ARG A 178 6.14 -0.51 -7.51
CA ARG A 178 5.46 -1.81 -7.39
C ARG A 178 5.51 -2.37 -5.97
N PHE A 179 4.40 -3.01 -5.59
CA PHE A 179 4.22 -3.76 -4.37
C PHE A 179 3.77 -5.16 -4.77
N LEU A 180 4.71 -6.10 -4.70
CA LEU A 180 4.46 -7.49 -5.07
C LEU A 180 3.35 -8.08 -4.21
N ASP A 181 2.55 -8.95 -4.80
CA ASP A 181 1.64 -9.80 -4.05
C ASP A 181 2.42 -10.90 -3.33
N PHE A 182 1.82 -11.48 -2.29
CA PHE A 182 2.44 -12.58 -1.58
C PHE A 182 2.24 -13.94 -2.23
N THR A 183 1.20 -14.07 -3.06
CA THR A 183 0.90 -15.29 -3.80
C THR A 183 1.28 -15.11 -5.26
N ALA A 184 2.05 -16.05 -5.79
CA ALA A 184 2.28 -16.14 -7.22
C ALA A 184 0.99 -16.53 -7.96
N ALA A 185 1.01 -16.40 -9.29
CA ALA A 185 -0.15 -16.72 -10.13
C ALA A 185 -0.59 -18.20 -10.04
N ASP A 186 0.31 -19.11 -9.65
CA ASP A 186 0.03 -20.54 -9.43
C ASP A 186 -0.41 -20.86 -7.98
N GLY A 187 -0.61 -19.83 -7.14
CA GLY A 187 -1.06 -19.94 -5.76
C GLY A 187 0.05 -20.27 -4.76
N ARG A 188 1.32 -20.42 -5.19
CA ARG A 188 2.43 -20.62 -4.27
C ARG A 188 2.79 -19.32 -3.56
N ALA A 189 3.16 -19.43 -2.27
CA ALA A 189 3.77 -18.32 -1.57
C ALA A 189 5.04 -17.90 -2.29
N PHE A 190 5.17 -16.61 -2.59
CA PHE A 190 6.42 -16.03 -3.04
C PHE A 190 7.35 -16.06 -1.83
N THR A 191 8.26 -17.03 -1.78
CA THR A 191 9.25 -17.17 -0.70
C THR A 191 9.97 -15.83 -0.50
N ASN A 192 9.83 -15.27 0.69
CA ASN A 192 9.63 -13.85 0.98
C ASN A 192 10.89 -13.09 1.45
N GLU A 193 11.99 -13.14 0.71
CA GLU A 193 13.09 -12.17 0.94
C GLU A 193 12.94 -10.88 0.11
N LEU A 194 11.89 -10.78 -0.73
CA LEU A 194 11.81 -9.75 -1.79
C LEU A 194 10.61 -8.80 -1.68
N ALA A 195 9.79 -8.84 -0.63
CA ALA A 195 8.67 -7.89 -0.50
C ALA A 195 8.40 -7.59 0.96
N THR A 196 8.95 -6.49 1.47
CA THR A 196 8.70 -6.06 2.86
C THR A 196 7.28 -5.53 3.05
N GLY A 197 6.58 -5.24 1.95
CA GLY A 197 5.28 -4.56 1.97
C GLY A 197 5.37 -3.09 2.35
N ILE A 198 6.59 -2.53 2.41
CA ILE A 198 6.86 -1.13 2.75
C ILE A 198 7.92 -0.60 1.79
N SER A 199 7.62 0.50 1.10
CA SER A 199 8.58 1.15 0.23
C SER A 199 8.44 2.66 0.31
N GLN A 200 9.55 3.37 0.11
CA GLN A 200 9.60 4.80 -0.14
C GLN A 200 9.83 5.06 -1.63
N CYS A 201 9.16 6.08 -2.18
CA CYS A 201 9.32 6.51 -3.55
C CYS A 201 9.56 8.02 -3.60
N THR A 202 10.61 8.42 -4.31
CA THR A 202 10.85 9.81 -4.70
C THR A 202 10.55 9.96 -6.18
N VAL A 203 9.81 11.01 -6.53
CA VAL A 203 9.42 11.29 -7.91
C VAL A 203 9.94 12.66 -8.34
N TYR A 204 9.95 12.89 -9.64
CA TYR A 204 10.28 14.18 -10.22
C TYR A 204 9.29 14.50 -11.33
N ARG A 205 9.12 15.79 -11.63
CA ARG A 205 8.36 16.25 -12.80
C ARG A 205 9.34 16.43 -13.94
N TYR A 206 8.98 16.03 -15.16
CA TYR A 206 9.75 16.52 -16.31
C TYR A 206 9.54 18.04 -16.41
N GLU A 207 10.56 18.77 -16.86
CA GLU A 207 10.46 20.20 -17.19
C GLU A 207 10.04 20.39 -18.65
#